data_AF-A0AAU2VMM7-F1
#
_entry.id   AF-A0AAU2VMM7-F1
#
_cell.length_a   1.000
_cell.length_b   1.000
_cell.length_c   1.000
_cell.angle_alpha   90.00
_cell.angle_beta   90.00
_cell.angle_gamma   90.00
#
_symmetry.space_group_name_H-M   'P 1'
#
loop_
_entity.id
_entity.type
_entity.pdbx_description
1 polymer ?
#
loop_
_entity_poly.entity_id
_entity_poly.type
_entity_poly.pdbx_seq_one_letter_code
_entity_poly.pdbx_strand_id
1 'polypeptide(L)'
;MTVPPFTKRYATPERAAGAVRHYRWIKENAKPLRQPALYTVGPDSLTFERIEGRCVRPEDLPRMAGLLGHAHGAAWASDLQSASLGTPHLFQDGTKFDDYLGPREIALRRRHQQGHLPNKAALHAMLGLLEATAQGPWAFYKDSNPRNFIITSTQDIVTVDTDDLSLAPMGYDLAKLVATLHLTYGPLTDQAITTALLAYNAAARRHDARLGTTDRGQLDSFLGLHVVLTAPYVGRNGYRYSLPLRFSHRGTP
;
A
#
# COMPACT_ATOMS: atom_id res chain seq x y z
N MET A 1 -11.07 -31.37 -6.03
CA MET A 1 -9.59 -31.49 -6.10
C MET A 1 -9.01 -30.41 -5.20
N THR A 2 -8.14 -30.76 -4.25
CA THR A 2 -7.46 -29.77 -3.40
C THR A 2 -6.30 -29.16 -4.18
N VAL A 3 -6.31 -27.85 -4.35
CA VAL A 3 -5.25 -27.12 -5.05
C VAL A 3 -3.97 -27.22 -4.21
N PRO A 4 -2.81 -27.55 -4.80
CA PRO A 4 -1.58 -27.69 -4.03
C PRO A 4 -1.22 -26.38 -3.32
N PRO A 5 -0.72 -26.42 -2.07
CA PRO A 5 -0.25 -25.26 -1.34
C PRO A 5 0.82 -24.46 -2.11
N PHE A 6 0.95 -23.18 -1.77
CA PHE A 6 1.97 -22.30 -2.33
C PHE A 6 3.10 -22.09 -1.33
N THR A 7 4.33 -22.46 -1.70
CA THR A 7 5.53 -22.19 -0.90
C THR A 7 6.31 -21.01 -1.45
N LYS A 8 6.47 -19.97 -0.63
CA LYS A 8 7.34 -18.81 -0.90
C LYS A 8 8.70 -19.05 -0.25
N ARG A 9 9.78 -18.89 -1.02
CA ARG A 9 11.17 -18.99 -0.53
C ARG A 9 11.76 -17.61 -0.33
N TYR A 10 12.58 -17.48 0.69
CA TYR A 10 13.23 -16.24 1.11
C TYR A 10 14.74 -16.39 0.96
N ALA A 11 15.41 -15.27 0.65
CA ALA A 11 16.85 -15.26 0.50
C ALA A 11 17.60 -15.54 1.83
N THR A 12 16.98 -15.20 2.96
CA THR A 12 17.57 -15.42 4.29
C THR A 12 16.49 -15.80 5.31
N PRO A 13 16.85 -16.51 6.40
CA PRO A 13 15.91 -16.84 7.47
C PRO A 13 15.29 -15.63 8.16
N GLU A 14 16.02 -14.52 8.28
CA GLU A 14 15.55 -13.30 8.92
C GLU A 14 14.39 -12.68 8.14
N ARG A 15 14.42 -12.78 6.80
CA ARG A 15 13.31 -12.34 5.94
C ARG A 15 12.07 -13.22 6.09
N ALA A 16 12.24 -14.54 6.17
CA ALA A 16 11.12 -15.44 6.43
C ALA A 16 10.49 -15.16 7.80
N ALA A 17 11.31 -14.98 8.84
CA ALA A 17 10.84 -14.62 10.18
C ALA A 17 10.13 -13.25 10.21
N GLY A 18 10.65 -12.26 9.46
CA GLY A 18 10.00 -10.96 9.28
C GLY A 18 8.62 -11.05 8.61
N ALA A 19 8.51 -11.82 7.53
CA ALA A 19 7.24 -12.05 6.85
C ALA A 19 6.21 -12.76 7.75
N VAL A 20 6.62 -13.70 8.61
CA VAL A 20 5.73 -14.32 9.61
C VAL A 20 5.22 -13.30 10.62
N ARG A 21 6.09 -12.40 11.09
CA ARG A 21 5.71 -11.32 12.01
C ARG A 21 4.67 -10.39 11.39
N HIS A 22 4.89 -9.93 10.16
CA HIS A 22 3.91 -9.12 9.42
C HIS A 22 2.59 -9.85 9.17
N TYR A 23 2.64 -11.14 8.79
CA TYR A 23 1.44 -11.97 8.62
C TYR A 23 0.61 -12.01 9.91
N ARG A 24 1.25 -12.26 11.06
CA ARG A 24 0.58 -12.31 12.37
C ARG A 24 0.01 -10.95 12.74
N TRP A 25 0.78 -9.89 12.54
CA TRP A 25 0.36 -8.52 12.85
C TRP A 25 -0.90 -8.12 12.06
N ILE A 26 -0.95 -8.38 10.74
CA ILE A 26 -2.16 -8.09 9.93
C ILE A 26 -3.36 -8.89 10.43
N LYS A 27 -3.16 -10.17 10.76
CA LYS A 27 -4.24 -11.04 11.23
C LYS A 27 -4.89 -10.51 12.51
N GLU A 28 -4.09 -9.92 13.39
CA GLU A 28 -4.56 -9.38 14.67
C GLU A 28 -5.15 -7.97 14.52
N ASN A 29 -4.43 -7.07 13.85
CA ASN A 29 -4.67 -5.63 13.91
C ASN A 29 -5.43 -5.06 12.69
N ALA A 30 -5.31 -5.66 11.51
CA ALA A 30 -5.78 -5.06 10.26
C ALA A 30 -7.11 -5.67 9.74
N LYS A 31 -8.00 -6.07 10.65
CA LYS A 31 -9.33 -6.59 10.26
C LYS A 31 -10.09 -5.51 9.46
N PRO A 32 -10.74 -5.85 8.34
CA PRO A 32 -11.14 -7.19 7.93
C PRO A 32 -10.23 -7.81 6.83
N LEU A 33 -8.96 -7.42 6.72
CA LEU A 33 -8.05 -8.09 5.77
C LEU A 33 -7.91 -9.57 6.10
N ARG A 34 -8.24 -10.41 5.11
CA ARG A 34 -8.04 -11.86 5.17
C ARG A 34 -6.75 -12.22 4.46
N GLN A 35 -5.98 -13.13 5.04
CA GLN A 35 -4.79 -13.71 4.42
C GLN A 35 -5.00 -15.20 4.17
N PRO A 36 -4.28 -15.81 3.21
CA PRO A 36 -4.28 -17.27 3.05
C PRO A 36 -3.81 -17.93 4.33
N ALA A 37 -4.33 -19.11 4.67
CA ALA A 37 -3.86 -19.83 5.85
C ALA A 37 -2.36 -20.16 5.73
N LEU A 38 -1.55 -19.77 6.71
CA LEU A 38 -0.14 -20.16 6.82
C LEU A 38 -0.05 -21.57 7.44
N TYR A 39 0.33 -22.56 6.63
CA TYR A 39 0.39 -23.97 7.03
C TYR A 39 1.74 -24.37 7.63
N THR A 40 2.84 -23.87 7.08
CA THR A 40 4.18 -24.26 7.53
C THR A 40 5.13 -23.08 7.53
N VAL A 41 5.89 -22.95 8.60
CA VAL A 41 6.99 -21.99 8.75
C VAL A 41 8.29 -22.79 8.80
N GLY A 42 9.06 -22.73 7.72
CA GLY A 42 10.42 -23.25 7.67
C GLY A 42 11.47 -22.18 7.97
N PRO A 43 12.77 -22.53 7.99
CA PRO A 43 13.84 -21.57 8.26
C PRO A 43 13.87 -20.42 7.25
N ASP A 44 13.74 -20.72 5.95
CA ASP A 44 13.87 -19.78 4.83
C ASP A 44 12.65 -19.81 3.88
N SER A 45 11.55 -20.42 4.31
CA SER A 45 10.38 -20.64 3.45
C SER A 45 9.07 -20.68 4.25
N LEU A 46 8.01 -20.17 3.63
CA LEU A 46 6.67 -20.16 4.20
C LEU A 46 5.70 -20.83 3.22
N THR A 47 4.88 -21.76 3.71
CA THR A 47 3.87 -22.46 2.91
C THR A 47 2.48 -22.03 3.29
N PHE A 48 1.74 -21.52 2.32
CA PHE A 48 0.41 -20.98 2.46
C PHE A 48 -0.63 -21.82 1.71
N GLU A 49 -1.87 -21.70 2.13
CA GLU A 49 -3.04 -22.01 1.33
C GLU A 49 -2.94 -21.34 -0.04
N ARG A 50 -3.28 -22.11 -1.09
CA ARG A 50 -3.41 -21.57 -2.44
C ARG A 50 -4.83 -21.06 -2.62
N ILE A 51 -4.97 -19.75 -2.78
CA ILE A 51 -6.26 -19.11 -3.05
C ILE A 51 -6.48 -19.03 -4.56
N GLU A 52 -7.64 -19.53 -5.01
CA GLU A 52 -8.09 -19.38 -6.38
C GLU A 52 -9.06 -18.20 -6.51
N GLY A 53 -8.94 -17.46 -7.61
CA GLY A 53 -9.77 -16.29 -7.88
C GLY A 53 -9.18 -15.38 -8.93
N ARG A 54 -9.81 -14.22 -9.12
CA ARG A 54 -9.34 -13.18 -10.01
C ARG A 54 -8.64 -12.07 -9.24
N CYS A 55 -7.70 -11.39 -9.87
CA CYS A 55 -7.16 -10.14 -9.35
C CYS A 55 -8.23 -9.03 -9.36
N VAL A 56 -7.99 -7.99 -8.56
CA VAL A 56 -8.80 -6.77 -8.53
C VAL A 56 -8.77 -6.05 -9.88
N ARG A 57 -9.90 -5.46 -10.27
CA ARG A 57 -10.09 -4.69 -11.50
C ARG A 57 -10.62 -3.29 -11.19
N PRO A 58 -10.66 -2.36 -12.16
CA PRO A 58 -11.13 -0.99 -11.93
C PRO A 58 -12.53 -0.90 -11.28
N GLU A 59 -13.45 -1.79 -11.67
CA GLU A 59 -14.81 -1.86 -11.12
C GLU A 59 -14.87 -2.20 -9.63
N ASP A 60 -13.84 -2.86 -9.09
CA ASP A 60 -13.78 -3.23 -7.67
C ASP A 60 -13.25 -2.09 -6.78
N LEU A 61 -12.72 -1.02 -7.37
CA LEU A 61 -11.97 0.01 -6.66
C LEU A 61 -12.74 0.62 -5.45
N PRO A 62 -14.04 0.98 -5.55
CA PRO A 62 -14.77 1.48 -4.38
C PRO A 62 -14.85 0.47 -3.22
N ARG A 63 -15.06 -0.81 -3.54
CA ARG A 63 -15.11 -1.90 -2.55
C ARG A 63 -13.75 -2.10 -1.89
N MET A 64 -12.68 -2.08 -2.68
CA MET A 64 -11.31 -2.19 -2.17
C MET A 64 -10.92 -0.99 -1.31
N ALA A 65 -11.34 0.21 -1.69
CA ALA A 65 -11.09 1.42 -0.91
C ALA A 65 -11.78 1.36 0.46
N GLY A 66 -13.03 0.90 0.51
CA GLY A 66 -13.72 0.63 1.77
C GLY A 66 -13.03 -0.43 2.64
N LEU A 67 -12.57 -1.53 2.03
CA LEU A 67 -11.79 -2.57 2.72
C LEU A 67 -10.51 -2.00 3.35
N LEU A 68 -9.73 -1.24 2.58
CA LEU A 68 -8.51 -0.59 3.07
C LEU A 68 -8.81 0.42 4.18
N GLY A 69 -9.85 1.24 4.04
CA GLY A 69 -10.25 2.20 5.07
C GLY A 69 -10.61 1.52 6.38
N HIS A 70 -11.33 0.39 6.32
CA HIS A 70 -11.63 -0.41 7.50
C HIS A 70 -10.37 -1.02 8.12
N ALA A 71 -9.49 -1.59 7.31
CA ALA A 71 -8.26 -2.23 7.78
C ALA A 71 -7.29 -1.24 8.44
N HIS A 72 -7.10 -0.08 7.82
CA HIS A 72 -6.25 0.98 8.38
C HIS A 72 -6.86 1.56 9.64
N GLY A 73 -8.18 1.78 9.67
CA GLY A 73 -8.87 2.27 10.86
C GLY A 73 -8.78 1.30 12.04
N ALA A 74 -8.95 0.00 11.78
CA ALA A 74 -8.80 -1.04 12.79
C ALA A 74 -7.36 -1.09 13.34
N ALA A 75 -6.36 -1.08 12.45
CA ALA A 75 -4.96 -1.12 12.85
C ALA A 75 -4.53 0.13 13.61
N TRP A 76 -5.08 1.29 13.26
CA TRP A 76 -4.87 2.52 14.01
C TRP A 76 -5.46 2.44 15.42
N ALA A 77 -6.70 1.97 15.54
CA ALA A 77 -7.38 1.86 16.83
C ALA A 77 -6.75 0.78 17.74
N SER A 78 -6.17 -0.28 17.17
CA SER A 78 -5.60 -1.37 17.97
C SER A 78 -4.14 -1.13 18.37
N ASP A 79 -3.32 -0.52 17.51
CA ASP A 79 -1.86 -0.55 17.69
C ASP A 79 -1.15 0.73 17.20
N LEU A 80 -1.55 1.28 16.04
CA LEU A 80 -0.83 2.39 15.40
C LEU A 80 -1.17 3.79 15.93
N GLN A 81 -2.08 3.93 16.89
CA GLN A 81 -2.42 5.24 17.47
C GLN A 81 -1.19 5.94 18.08
N SER A 82 -0.23 5.18 18.61
CA SER A 82 1.00 5.69 19.22
C SER A 82 2.16 5.90 18.24
N ALA A 83 1.98 5.55 16.96
CA ALA A 83 3.04 5.68 15.96
C ALA A 83 3.39 7.15 15.71
N SER A 84 4.70 7.43 15.56
CA SER A 84 5.23 8.77 15.33
C SER A 84 5.77 8.94 13.91
N LEU A 85 5.82 10.20 13.46
CA LEU A 85 6.48 10.61 12.23
C LEU A 85 7.99 10.39 12.33
N GLY A 86 8.59 9.85 11.28
CA GLY A 86 10.05 9.87 11.06
C GLY A 86 10.85 8.86 11.87
N THR A 87 10.20 8.05 12.71
CA THR A 87 10.85 6.97 13.44
C THR A 87 10.20 5.64 13.09
N PRO A 88 10.99 4.57 12.87
CA PRO A 88 10.42 3.25 12.76
C PRO A 88 9.60 2.89 14.00
N HIS A 89 8.50 2.18 13.80
CA HIS A 89 7.66 1.72 14.89
C HIS A 89 8.05 0.28 15.24
N LEU A 90 8.49 0.09 16.48
CA LEU A 90 8.87 -1.20 17.02
C LEU A 90 7.73 -1.72 17.90
N PHE A 91 7.17 -2.86 17.54
CA PHE A 91 6.14 -3.54 18.31
C PHE A 91 6.77 -4.41 19.40
N GLN A 92 5.98 -4.77 20.42
CA GLN A 92 6.45 -5.57 21.56
C GLN A 92 6.98 -6.95 21.15
N ASP A 93 6.44 -7.53 20.07
CA ASP A 93 6.86 -8.84 19.54
C ASP A 93 8.12 -8.76 18.65
N GLY A 94 8.76 -7.59 18.58
CA GLY A 94 9.94 -7.32 17.76
C GLY A 94 9.63 -7.09 16.28
N THR A 95 8.35 -7.04 15.88
CA THR A 95 7.96 -6.55 14.56
C THR A 95 8.42 -5.11 14.41
N LYS A 96 8.90 -4.73 13.23
CA LYS A 96 9.34 -3.38 12.94
C LYS A 96 8.66 -2.90 11.68
N PHE A 97 7.95 -1.78 11.76
CA PHE A 97 7.59 -1.01 10.57
C PHE A 97 8.62 0.08 10.37
N ASP A 98 9.24 0.11 9.19
CA ASP A 98 10.06 1.25 8.81
C ASP A 98 9.22 2.53 8.79
N ASP A 99 9.88 3.66 9.00
CA ASP A 99 9.23 4.97 8.94
C ASP A 99 8.77 5.32 7.52
N TYR A 100 7.97 6.37 7.41
CA TYR A 100 7.45 6.81 6.13
C TYR A 100 8.53 7.38 5.20
N LEU A 101 9.46 8.18 5.73
CA LEU A 101 10.35 9.03 4.96
C LEU A 101 11.56 8.29 4.41
N GLY A 102 12.36 7.65 5.28
CA GLY A 102 13.67 7.10 4.97
C GLY A 102 13.67 6.15 3.77
N PRO A 103 12.85 5.08 3.76
CA PRO A 103 12.78 4.16 2.63
C PRO A 103 12.36 4.84 1.32
N ARG A 104 11.47 5.84 1.40
CA ARG A 104 10.92 6.54 0.22
C ARG A 104 11.89 7.58 -0.31
N GLU A 105 12.65 8.25 0.54
CA GLU A 105 13.76 9.12 0.13
C GLU A 105 14.83 8.33 -0.63
N ILE A 106 15.28 7.20 -0.07
CA ILE A 106 16.26 6.32 -0.72
C ILE A 106 15.72 5.87 -2.10
N ALA A 107 14.44 5.49 -2.16
CA ALA A 107 13.80 5.10 -3.41
C ALA A 107 13.77 6.24 -4.43
N LEU A 108 13.39 7.47 -4.04
CA LEU A 108 13.36 8.64 -4.92
C LEU A 108 14.75 9.00 -5.45
N ARG A 109 15.77 8.98 -4.59
CA ARG A 109 17.18 9.19 -5.01
C ARG A 109 17.61 8.14 -6.01
N ARG A 110 17.24 6.87 -5.79
CA ARG A 110 17.49 5.78 -6.75
C ARG A 110 16.73 5.99 -8.06
N ARG A 111 15.48 6.49 -8.03
CA ARG A 111 14.72 6.81 -9.26
C ARG A 111 15.39 7.89 -10.08
N HIS A 112 15.97 8.89 -9.43
CA HIS A 112 16.78 9.89 -10.11
C HIS A 112 18.03 9.29 -10.77
N GLN A 113 18.79 8.46 -10.04
CA GLN A 113 19.95 7.75 -10.60
C GLN A 113 19.60 6.86 -11.79
N GLN A 114 18.38 6.30 -11.82
CA GLN A 114 17.85 5.47 -12.89
C GLN A 114 17.27 6.27 -14.07
N GLY A 115 17.30 7.61 -14.03
CA GLY A 115 16.78 8.47 -15.10
C GLY A 115 15.26 8.65 -15.11
N HIS A 116 14.54 8.18 -14.08
CA HIS A 116 13.09 8.37 -13.96
C HIS A 116 12.69 9.75 -13.43
N LEU A 117 13.65 10.53 -12.95
CA LEU A 117 13.50 11.96 -12.65
C LEU A 117 14.52 12.74 -13.48
N PRO A 118 14.08 13.71 -14.30
CA PRO A 118 14.90 14.28 -15.37
C PRO A 118 16.09 15.12 -14.87
N ASN A 119 16.00 15.70 -13.67
CA ASN A 119 17.05 16.54 -13.10
C ASN A 119 16.94 16.63 -11.58
N LYS A 120 17.92 17.30 -10.95
CA LYS A 120 17.96 17.51 -9.49
C LYS A 120 16.79 18.35 -8.97
N ALA A 121 16.25 19.28 -9.76
CA ALA A 121 15.10 20.08 -9.37
C ALA A 121 13.84 19.20 -9.24
N ALA A 122 13.64 18.27 -10.16
CA ALA A 122 12.56 17.28 -10.07
C ALA A 122 12.71 16.36 -8.85
N LEU A 123 13.94 15.92 -8.53
CA LEU A 123 14.20 15.18 -7.29
C LEU A 123 13.87 16.02 -6.05
N HIS A 124 14.31 17.27 -6.00
CA HIS A 124 14.03 18.16 -4.87
C HIS A 124 12.53 18.39 -4.69
N ALA A 125 11.79 18.62 -5.77
CA ALA A 125 10.32 18.74 -5.73
C ALA A 125 9.65 17.47 -5.18
N MET A 126 10.14 16.28 -5.57
CA MET A 126 9.60 15.02 -5.05
C MET A 126 9.92 14.78 -3.57
N LEU A 127 11.11 15.19 -3.11
CA LEU A 127 11.47 15.12 -1.70
C LEU A 127 10.63 16.10 -0.87
N GLY A 128 10.45 17.34 -1.36
CA GLY A 128 9.56 18.30 -0.72
C GLY A 128 8.11 17.81 -0.67
N LEU A 129 7.62 17.14 -1.72
CA LEU A 129 6.30 16.50 -1.72
C LEU A 129 6.22 15.36 -0.70
N LEU A 130 7.27 14.53 -0.59
CA LEU A 130 7.34 13.45 0.40
C LEU A 130 7.28 14.01 1.83
N GLU A 131 8.02 15.08 2.12
CA GLU A 131 7.99 15.76 3.42
C GLU A 131 6.62 16.38 3.70
N ALA A 132 6.06 17.12 2.73
CA ALA A 132 4.76 17.78 2.88
C ALA A 132 3.61 16.79 3.12
N THR A 133 3.74 15.58 2.58
CA THR A 133 2.75 14.51 2.74
C THR A 133 2.94 13.67 4.00
N ALA A 134 4.03 13.88 4.75
CA ALA A 134 4.35 13.15 5.97
C ALA A 134 3.58 13.70 7.19
N GLN A 135 2.25 13.68 7.09
CA GLN A 135 1.33 14.13 8.13
C GLN A 135 0.32 13.03 8.45
N GLY A 136 -0.11 12.98 9.70
CA GLY A 136 -0.97 11.92 10.21
C GLY A 136 -2.42 11.99 9.72
N PRO A 137 -3.31 11.16 10.30
CA PRO A 137 -3.00 9.98 11.12
C PRO A 137 -2.32 8.86 10.31
N TRP A 138 -1.68 7.93 11.02
CA TRP A 138 -0.86 6.87 10.41
C TRP A 138 -1.64 5.59 10.13
N ALA A 139 -1.22 4.90 9.08
CA ALA A 139 -1.64 3.56 8.72
C ALA A 139 -0.39 2.72 8.40
N PHE A 140 -0.60 1.42 8.20
CA PHE A 140 0.40 0.60 7.54
C PHE A 140 0.31 0.77 6.02
N TYR A 141 1.41 0.48 5.33
CA TYR A 141 1.51 0.37 3.89
C TYR A 141 1.97 -1.03 3.53
N LYS A 142 1.22 -1.72 2.66
CA LYS A 142 1.54 -3.10 2.23
C LYS A 142 1.82 -3.23 0.73
N ASP A 143 2.04 -2.13 0.00
CA ASP A 143 2.14 -2.17 -1.46
C ASP A 143 0.84 -2.67 -2.12
N SER A 144 -0.28 -1.99 -1.88
CA SER A 144 -1.59 -2.38 -2.42
C SER A 144 -1.63 -2.33 -3.96
N ASN A 145 -1.51 -3.50 -4.57
CA ASN A 145 -1.53 -3.71 -6.02
C ASN A 145 -2.73 -4.60 -6.42
N PRO A 146 -3.31 -4.46 -7.62
CA PRO A 146 -4.35 -5.37 -8.12
C PRO A 146 -4.05 -6.87 -7.95
N ARG A 147 -2.80 -7.28 -8.15
CA ARG A 147 -2.37 -8.69 -8.01
C ARG A 147 -2.19 -9.16 -6.57
N ASN A 148 -2.10 -8.22 -5.64
CA ASN A 148 -1.93 -8.51 -4.20
C ASN A 148 -3.28 -8.76 -3.52
N PHE A 149 -4.38 -8.76 -4.28
CA PHE A 149 -5.71 -9.08 -3.82
C PHE A 149 -6.34 -10.11 -4.76
N ILE A 150 -6.88 -11.18 -4.17
CA ILE A 150 -7.57 -12.25 -4.88
C ILE A 150 -9.04 -12.21 -4.48
N ILE A 151 -9.92 -12.00 -5.46
CA ILE A 151 -11.37 -12.10 -5.30
C ILE A 151 -11.77 -13.53 -5.67
N THR A 152 -12.23 -14.28 -4.67
CA THR A 152 -12.65 -15.68 -4.84
C THR A 152 -13.98 -15.78 -5.60
N SER A 153 -14.37 -17.00 -5.98
CA SER A 153 -15.70 -17.27 -6.56
C SER A 153 -16.84 -16.88 -5.62
N THR A 154 -16.62 -17.00 -4.30
CA THR A 154 -17.56 -16.57 -3.24
C THR A 154 -17.55 -15.06 -2.98
N GLN A 155 -16.84 -14.28 -3.81
CA GLN A 155 -16.66 -12.83 -3.66
C GLN A 155 -15.88 -12.41 -2.41
N ASP A 156 -15.21 -13.32 -1.71
CA ASP A 156 -14.29 -12.97 -0.64
C ASP A 156 -13.03 -12.30 -1.19
N ILE A 157 -12.47 -11.36 -0.44
CA ILE A 157 -11.21 -10.69 -0.79
C ILE A 157 -10.12 -11.21 0.13
N VAL A 158 -9.11 -11.84 -0.46
CA VAL A 158 -7.91 -12.30 0.25
C VAL A 158 -6.72 -11.46 -0.18
N THR A 159 -6.04 -10.84 0.78
CA THR A 159 -4.79 -10.13 0.55
C THR A 159 -3.61 -11.08 0.60
N VAL A 160 -2.69 -10.94 -0.35
CA VAL A 160 -1.43 -11.67 -0.43
C VAL A 160 -0.26 -10.69 -0.48
N ASP A 161 0.96 -11.22 -0.40
CA ASP A 161 2.20 -10.44 -0.45
C ASP A 161 2.22 -9.35 0.63
N THR A 162 2.26 -9.79 1.88
CA THR A 162 2.23 -8.95 3.09
C THR A 162 3.57 -8.97 3.83
N ASP A 163 4.62 -9.33 3.11
CA ASP A 163 5.96 -9.58 3.65
C ASP A 163 6.68 -8.32 4.12
N ASP A 164 6.35 -7.16 3.53
CA ASP A 164 6.99 -5.89 3.80
C ASP A 164 5.92 -4.86 4.19
N LEU A 165 5.94 -4.44 5.46
CA LEU A 165 5.06 -3.42 6.00
C LEU A 165 5.89 -2.22 6.48
N SER A 166 5.37 -1.03 6.23
CA SER A 166 5.95 0.22 6.71
C SER A 166 4.85 1.15 7.17
N LEU A 167 5.20 2.21 7.90
CA LEU A 167 4.27 3.29 8.18
C LEU A 167 4.01 4.13 6.92
N ALA A 168 2.78 4.59 6.79
CA ALA A 168 2.41 5.63 5.83
C ALA A 168 1.19 6.44 6.32
N PRO A 169 1.00 7.66 5.81
CA PRO A 169 -0.22 8.42 6.06
C PRO A 169 -1.49 7.66 5.60
N MET A 170 -2.61 7.95 6.25
CA MET A 170 -3.93 7.52 5.76
C MET A 170 -4.12 7.87 4.28
N GLY A 171 -4.64 6.92 3.51
CA GLY A 171 -4.87 7.07 2.07
C GLY A 171 -3.65 6.83 1.18
N TYR A 172 -2.43 6.72 1.72
CA TYR A 172 -1.23 6.47 0.91
C TYR A 172 -1.24 5.11 0.20
N ASP A 173 -1.72 4.06 0.87
CA ASP A 173 -1.85 2.72 0.26
C ASP A 173 -3.04 2.65 -0.71
N LEU A 174 -4.09 3.44 -0.49
CA LEU A 174 -5.16 3.62 -1.48
C LEU A 174 -4.61 4.25 -2.76
N ALA A 175 -3.77 5.29 -2.63
CA ALA A 175 -3.11 5.90 -3.78
C ALA A 175 -2.26 4.88 -4.56
N LYS A 176 -1.60 3.94 -3.87
CA LYS A 176 -0.86 2.86 -4.52
C LYS A 176 -1.78 1.97 -5.36
N LEU A 177 -2.94 1.60 -4.83
CA LEU A 177 -3.93 0.80 -5.56
C LEU A 177 -4.45 1.53 -6.79
N VAL A 178 -4.83 2.80 -6.63
CA VAL A 178 -5.31 3.65 -7.74
C VAL A 178 -4.25 3.77 -8.83
N ALA A 179 -3.01 4.10 -8.46
CA ALA A 179 -1.91 4.22 -9.42
C ALA A 179 -1.65 2.90 -10.16
N THR A 180 -1.64 1.78 -9.46
CA THR A 180 -1.32 0.48 -10.08
C THR A 180 -2.48 -0.09 -10.90
N LEU A 181 -3.74 0.20 -10.55
CA LEU A 181 -4.90 -0.05 -11.41
C LEU A 181 -4.78 0.73 -12.72
N HIS A 182 -4.45 2.02 -12.65
CA HIS A 182 -4.25 2.84 -13.84
C HIS A 182 -3.14 2.27 -14.73
N LEU A 183 -1.99 1.94 -14.14
CA LEU A 183 -0.86 1.36 -14.89
C LEU A 183 -1.21 0.02 -15.54
N THR A 184 -2.12 -0.76 -14.94
CA THR A 184 -2.48 -2.11 -15.42
C THR A 184 -3.60 -2.08 -16.46
N TYR A 185 -4.65 -1.28 -16.23
CA TYR A 185 -5.90 -1.32 -17.00
C TYR A 185 -6.18 -0.05 -17.81
N GLY A 186 -5.35 0.99 -17.65
CA GLY A 186 -5.52 2.27 -18.33
C GLY A 186 -6.23 3.31 -17.45
N PRO A 187 -6.49 4.51 -18.01
CA PRO A 187 -7.00 5.64 -17.25
C PRO A 187 -8.26 5.35 -16.45
N LEU A 188 -8.22 5.67 -15.16
CA LEU A 188 -9.39 5.67 -14.29
C LEU A 188 -10.12 7.01 -14.39
N THR A 189 -11.44 7.00 -14.30
CA THR A 189 -12.24 8.23 -14.31
C THR A 189 -12.10 8.99 -12.98
N ASP A 190 -12.21 10.31 -13.03
CA ASP A 190 -12.22 11.14 -11.82
C ASP A 190 -13.35 10.74 -10.87
N GLN A 191 -14.51 10.35 -11.41
CA GLN A 191 -15.64 9.87 -10.62
C GLN A 191 -15.29 8.58 -9.87
N ALA A 192 -14.58 7.64 -10.49
CA ALA A 192 -14.18 6.40 -9.84
C ALA A 192 -13.20 6.66 -8.69
N ILE A 193 -12.22 7.55 -8.89
CA ILE A 193 -11.25 7.94 -7.86
C ILE A 193 -11.96 8.65 -6.69
N THR A 194 -12.84 9.61 -6.99
CA THR A 194 -13.62 10.32 -5.96
C THR A 194 -14.52 9.36 -5.17
N THR A 195 -15.21 8.45 -5.86
CA THR A 195 -16.05 7.44 -5.20
C THR A 195 -15.23 6.53 -4.29
N ALA A 196 -14.03 6.12 -4.73
CA ALA A 196 -13.12 5.32 -3.93
C ALA A 196 -12.65 6.07 -2.67
N LEU A 197 -12.25 7.34 -2.81
CA LEU A 197 -11.82 8.17 -1.69
C LEU A 197 -12.94 8.34 -0.66
N LEU A 198 -14.18 8.60 -1.12
CA LEU A 198 -15.34 8.69 -0.24
C LEU A 198 -15.60 7.38 0.51
N ALA A 199 -15.52 6.24 -0.16
CA ALA A 199 -15.69 4.92 0.45
C ALA A 199 -14.61 4.63 1.50
N TYR A 200 -13.35 4.92 1.19
CA TYR A 200 -12.22 4.80 2.12
C TYR A 200 -12.44 5.65 3.37
N ASN A 201 -12.70 6.94 3.20
CA ASN A 201 -12.88 7.87 4.32
C ASN A 201 -14.09 7.52 5.19
N ALA A 202 -15.19 7.11 4.57
CA ALA A 202 -16.36 6.65 5.30
C ALA A 202 -16.06 5.40 6.15
N ALA A 203 -15.29 4.44 5.60
CA ALA A 203 -14.88 3.25 6.33
C ALA A 203 -13.90 3.56 7.47
N ALA A 204 -12.89 4.40 7.23
CA ALA A 204 -11.90 4.79 8.24
C ALA A 204 -12.55 5.55 9.41
N ARG A 205 -13.49 6.47 9.14
CA ARG A 205 -14.22 7.24 10.17
C ARG A 205 -15.06 6.40 11.12
N ARG A 206 -15.40 5.16 10.77
CA ARG A 206 -16.13 4.26 11.67
C ARG A 206 -15.28 3.81 12.86
N HIS A 207 -13.96 3.92 12.77
CA HIS A 207 -13.05 3.53 13.83
C HIS A 207 -12.64 4.73 14.70
N ASP A 208 -12.40 5.89 14.08
CA ASP A 208 -12.21 7.16 14.78
C ASP A 208 -12.45 8.33 13.80
N ALA A 209 -13.11 9.40 14.28
CA ALA A 209 -13.50 10.54 13.44
C ALA A 209 -12.33 11.25 12.75
N ARG A 210 -11.11 11.14 13.31
CA ARG A 210 -9.88 11.75 12.76
C ARG A 210 -9.34 11.03 11.52
N LEU A 211 -9.76 9.80 11.23
CA LEU A 211 -9.07 8.94 10.27
C LEU A 211 -9.48 9.09 8.81
N GLY A 212 -10.72 9.49 8.53
CA GLY A 212 -11.20 9.66 7.16
C GLY A 212 -11.21 11.12 6.74
N THR A 213 -10.08 11.79 6.89
CA THR A 213 -9.88 13.20 6.53
C THR A 213 -9.02 13.37 5.28
N THR A 214 -8.58 12.28 4.63
CA THR A 214 -7.80 12.36 3.39
C THR A 214 -8.62 13.04 2.31
N ASP A 215 -8.21 14.23 1.89
CA ASP A 215 -8.88 14.94 0.81
C ASP A 215 -8.30 14.57 -0.57
N ARG A 216 -8.90 15.14 -1.62
CA ARG A 216 -8.46 14.87 -3.00
C ARG A 216 -7.05 15.40 -3.28
N GLY A 217 -6.67 16.55 -2.73
CA GLY A 217 -5.34 17.12 -2.94
C GLY A 217 -4.24 16.27 -2.28
N GLN A 218 -4.52 15.73 -1.10
CA GLN A 218 -3.63 14.80 -0.42
C GLN A 218 -3.51 13.48 -1.18
N LEU A 219 -4.64 12.93 -1.66
CA LEU A 219 -4.61 11.73 -2.50
C LEU A 219 -3.81 11.95 -3.80
N ASP A 220 -4.02 13.07 -4.49
CA ASP A 220 -3.29 13.41 -5.71
C ASP A 220 -1.78 13.59 -5.46
N SER A 221 -1.40 14.11 -4.28
CA SER A 221 0.00 14.21 -3.84
C SER A 221 0.63 12.81 -3.64
N PHE A 222 -0.09 11.89 -3.00
CA PHE A 222 0.36 10.50 -2.88
C PHE A 222 0.43 9.80 -4.24
N LEU A 223 -0.51 10.08 -5.14
CA LEU A 223 -0.45 9.57 -6.52
C LEU A 223 0.81 10.06 -7.23
N GLY A 224 1.15 11.35 -7.11
CA GLY A 224 2.38 11.93 -7.66
C GLY A 224 3.64 11.20 -7.19
N LEU A 225 3.73 10.89 -5.89
CA LEU A 225 4.80 10.06 -5.33
C LEU A 225 4.83 8.66 -5.97
N HIS A 226 3.68 7.98 -6.04
CA HIS A 226 3.60 6.63 -6.57
C HIS A 226 3.90 6.52 -8.06
N VAL A 227 3.61 7.56 -8.86
CA VAL A 227 4.02 7.59 -10.27
C VAL A 227 5.53 7.42 -10.39
N VAL A 228 6.29 8.22 -9.64
CA VAL A 228 7.76 8.19 -9.67
C VAL A 228 8.28 6.90 -9.05
N LEU A 229 7.78 6.52 -7.87
CA LEU A 229 8.24 5.34 -7.15
C LEU A 229 7.99 4.04 -7.94
N THR A 230 6.93 4.00 -8.76
CA THR A 230 6.54 2.84 -9.57
C THR A 230 7.10 2.88 -11.00
N ALA A 231 7.68 3.99 -11.46
CA ALA A 231 8.16 4.17 -12.83
C ALA A 231 9.04 3.04 -13.39
N PRO A 232 9.99 2.43 -12.65
CA PRO A 232 10.85 1.37 -13.20
C PRO A 232 10.11 0.06 -13.51
N TYR A 233 8.87 -0.08 -13.06
CA TYR A 233 8.07 -1.26 -13.30
C TYR A 233 7.14 -1.11 -14.51
N VAL A 234 7.08 0.07 -15.15
CA VAL A 234 6.32 0.25 -16.39
C VAL A 234 6.87 -0.68 -17.48
N GLY A 235 5.98 -1.38 -18.18
CA GLY A 235 6.34 -2.44 -19.13
C GLY A 235 6.65 -3.80 -18.48
N ARG A 236 6.53 -3.92 -17.15
CA ARG A 236 6.75 -5.16 -16.38
C ARG A 236 5.52 -5.47 -15.52
N ASN A 237 5.38 -6.73 -15.10
CA ASN A 237 4.38 -7.15 -14.10
C ASN A 237 2.93 -6.73 -14.42
N GLY A 238 2.57 -6.67 -15.71
CA GLY A 238 1.24 -6.28 -16.17
C GLY A 238 1.00 -4.78 -16.34
N TYR A 239 1.97 -3.91 -16.00
CA TYR A 239 1.84 -2.47 -16.21
C TYR A 239 2.09 -2.12 -17.67
N ARG A 240 1.03 -1.70 -18.36
CA ARG A 240 1.02 -1.42 -19.81
C ARG A 240 0.84 0.06 -20.13
N TYR A 241 0.37 0.84 -19.16
CA TYR A 241 0.07 2.25 -19.31
C TYR A 241 1.03 3.11 -18.49
N SER A 242 1.08 4.40 -18.81
CA SER A 242 1.76 5.42 -18.02
C SER A 242 0.73 6.32 -17.32
N LEU A 243 1.09 6.85 -16.14
CA LEU A 243 0.37 7.97 -15.56
C LEU A 243 0.93 9.27 -16.12
N PRO A 244 0.08 10.23 -16.55
CA PRO A 244 0.55 11.58 -16.83
C PRO A 244 1.11 12.20 -15.55
N LEU A 245 2.35 12.68 -15.59
CA LEU A 245 2.92 13.49 -14.52
C LEU A 245 2.23 14.87 -14.55
N ARG A 246 1.10 15.03 -13.84
CA ARG A 246 0.54 16.35 -13.58
C ARG A 246 1.16 16.92 -12.31
N PHE A 247 2.31 17.56 -12.45
CA PHE A 247 2.86 18.40 -11.39
C PHE A 247 1.98 19.64 -11.23
N SER A 248 0.96 19.54 -10.39
CA SER A 248 0.14 20.70 -10.04
C SER A 248 0.77 21.37 -8.81
N HIS A 249 1.87 22.11 -9.00
CA HIS A 249 2.20 23.15 -8.03
C HIS A 249 1.13 24.24 -8.19
N ARG A 250 0.07 24.19 -7.39
CA ARG A 250 -0.62 25.43 -7.02
C ARG A 250 0.31 26.14 -6.05
N GLY A 251 1.22 26.95 -6.60
CA GLY A 251 1.82 28.03 -5.82
C GLY A 251 0.69 28.93 -5.36
N THR A 252 0.55 29.09 -4.05
CA THR A 252 -0.15 30.25 -3.50
C THR A 252 0.68 31.51 -3.77
N PRO A 253 0.01 32.65 -4.04
CA PRO A 253 0.63 33.88 -4.53
C PRO A 253 1.66 34.50 -3.58
#